data_AF-A0A7C7KM98-F1
#
_entry.id   AF-A0A7C7KM98-F1
#
_cell.length_a   1.000
_cell.length_b   1.000
_cell.length_c   1.000
_cell.angle_alpha   90.00
_cell.angle_beta   90.00
_cell.angle_gamma   90.00
#
_symmetry.space_group_name_H-M   'P 1'
#
loop_
_entity.id
_entity.type
_entity.pdbx_description
1 polymer ?
#
loop_
_entity_poly.entity_id
_entity_poly.type
_entity_poly.pdbx_seq_one_letter_code
_entity_poly.pdbx_strand_id
1 'polypeptide(L)' 'MPDGYRIEKDSLGEMKVPENALYGAQTQRAVENFPISGQLFGRRFIEALGLIKKSAAEVNAELGVLDEKIAEAVA' A
#
# COMPACT_ATOMS: atom_id res chain seq x y z
N MET A 1 -25.82 -8.97 3.79
CA MET A 1 -25.04 -7.84 3.25
C MET A 1 -23.61 -8.33 3.19
N PRO A 2 -22.85 -8.27 2.08
CA PRO A 2 -21.43 -8.57 2.23
C PRO A 2 -20.89 -7.46 3.13
N ASP A 3 -20.49 -7.85 4.34
CA ASP A 3 -19.96 -6.97 5.39
C ASP A 3 -18.90 -6.07 4.77
N GLY A 4 -18.92 -4.75 5.00
CA GLY A 4 -18.13 -3.70 4.32
C GLY A 4 -16.59 -3.81 4.43
N TYR A 5 -16.08 -4.99 4.14
CA TYR A 5 -14.74 -5.48 4.26
C TYR A 5 -14.48 -6.45 3.11
N ARG A 6 -13.29 -6.37 2.52
CA ARG A 6 -12.72 -7.35 1.60
C ARG A 6 -11.76 -8.27 2.36
N ILE A 7 -11.67 -9.53 1.95
CA ILE A 7 -10.67 -10.45 2.48
C ILE A 7 -9.40 -10.32 1.65
N GLU A 8 -8.29 -10.00 2.31
CA GLU A 8 -6.97 -10.06 1.71
C GLU A 8 -6.11 -11.14 2.36
N LYS A 9 -5.12 -11.64 1.63
CA LYS A 9 -4.19 -12.67 2.10
C LYS A 9 -2.76 -12.22 1.94
N ASP A 10 -1.99 -12.30 3.02
CA ASP A 10 -0.53 -12.17 3.01
C ASP A 10 0.13 -13.50 3.45
N SER A 11 1.44 -13.51 3.63
CA SER A 11 2.18 -14.69 4.09
C SER A 11 1.82 -15.13 5.51
N LEU A 12 1.16 -14.28 6.31
CA LEU A 12 0.75 -14.54 7.68
C LEU A 12 -0.72 -14.98 7.78
N GLY A 13 -1.44 -15.04 6.66
CA GLY A 13 -2.81 -15.53 6.58
C GLY A 13 -3.80 -14.51 6.01
N GLU A 14 -5.08 -14.73 6.28
CA GLU A 14 -6.17 -13.88 5.82
C GLU A 14 -6.45 -12.73 6.80
N MET A 15 -6.83 -11.57 6.26
CA MET A 15 -7.18 -10.36 7.01
C MET A 15 -8.45 -9.73 6.42
N LYS A 16 -9.34 -9.25 7.29
CA LYS A 16 -10.48 -8.40 6.90
C LYS A 16 -10.02 -6.95 6.77
N VAL A 17 -10.08 -6.41 5.56
CA VAL A 17 -9.67 -5.03 5.24
C VAL A 17 -10.91 -4.23 4.84
N PRO A 18 -11.12 -2.98 5.30
CA PRO A 18 -12.28 -2.19 4.88
C PRO A 18 -12.38 -2.10 3.35
N GLU A 19 -13.59 -2.20 2.82
CA GLU A 19 -13.80 -2.28 1.37
C GLU A 19 -13.33 -1.01 0.63
N ASN A 20 -13.45 0.14 1.28
CA ASN A 20 -13.02 1.44 0.75
C ASN A 20 -11.56 1.81 1.07
N ALA A 21 -10.81 0.95 1.78
CA ALA A 21 -9.41 1.20 2.08
C ALA A 21 -8.53 0.87 0.87
N LEU A 22 -7.65 1.81 0.51
CA LEU A 22 -6.63 1.60 -0.53
C LEU A 22 -5.45 0.74 -0.02
N TYR A 23 -5.33 0.54 1.29
CA TYR A 23 -4.30 -0.32 1.88
C TYR A 23 -4.74 -1.80 1.91
N GLY A 24 -3.79 -2.70 2.10
CA GLY A 24 -4.02 -4.15 2.13
C GLY A 24 -3.77 -4.82 3.49
N ALA A 25 -3.67 -6.16 3.48
CA ALA A 25 -3.55 -7.00 4.68
C ALA A 25 -2.40 -6.58 5.62
N GLN A 26 -1.22 -6.26 5.09
CA GLN A 26 -0.06 -5.89 5.91
C GLN A 26 -0.29 -4.60 6.71
N THR A 27 -0.93 -3.60 6.10
CA THR A 27 -1.25 -2.34 6.79
C THR A 27 -2.34 -2.56 7.83
N GLN A 28 -3.38 -3.33 7.51
CA GLN A 28 -4.42 -3.69 8.48
C GLN A 28 -3.83 -4.40 9.72
N ARG A 29 -2.91 -5.33 9.50
CA ARG A 29 -2.19 -6.02 10.57
C ARG A 29 -1.38 -5.06 11.43
N ALA A 30 -0.73 -4.06 10.82
CA ALA A 30 -0.02 -3.03 11.57
C ALA A 30 -0.96 -2.17 12.43
N VAL A 31 -2.16 -1.83 11.92
CA VAL A 31 -3.18 -1.10 12.68
C VAL A 31 -3.61 -1.88 13.92
N GLU A 32 -3.82 -3.20 13.81
CA GLU A 32 -4.21 -4.05 14.94
C GLU A 32 -3.07 -4.31 15.93
N ASN A 33 -1.84 -4.46 15.46
CA ASN A 33 -0.69 -4.83 16.29
C ASN A 33 -0.04 -3.66 17.03
N PHE A 34 -0.17 -2.43 16.52
CA PHE A 34 0.54 -1.26 17.08
C PHE A 34 -0.37 -0.09 17.55
N PRO A 35 -1.41 -0.32 18.37
CA PRO A 35 -2.26 0.74 18.91
C PRO A 35 -1.61 1.43 20.13
N ILE A 36 -0.46 2.08 19.92
CA ILE A 36 0.38 2.57 21.02
C ILE A 36 0.09 4.04 21.38
N SER A 37 0.27 4.97 20.43
CA SER A 37 0.28 6.42 20.72
C SER A 37 -0.76 7.24 19.96
N GLY A 38 -1.42 6.67 18.94
CA GLY A 38 -2.29 7.40 18.02
C GLY A 38 -1.57 8.40 17.09
N GLN A 39 -0.23 8.45 17.12
CA GLN A 39 0.54 9.29 16.21
C GLN A 39 0.61 8.66 14.82
N LEU A 40 0.31 9.48 13.81
CA LEU A 40 0.39 9.09 12.40
C LEU A 40 1.66 9.62 11.75
N PHE A 41 2.04 9.03 10.62
CA PHE A 41 3.11 9.58 9.78
C PHE A 41 2.74 10.99 9.30
N GLY A 42 3.71 11.91 9.39
CA GLY A 42 3.54 13.27 8.87
C GLY A 42 3.37 13.29 7.35
N ARG A 43 2.63 14.27 6.83
CA ARG A 43 2.30 14.37 5.41
C ARG A 43 3.54 14.34 4.49
N ARG A 44 4.61 15.04 4.88
CA ARG A 44 5.87 15.10 4.11
C ARG A 44 6.54 13.73 3.98
N PHE A 45 6.40 12.86 4.98
CA PHE A 45 6.95 11.50 4.91
C PHE A 45 6.20 10.66 3.87
N ILE A 46 4.87 10.76 3.85
CA ILE A 46 4.03 10.06 2.86
C ILE A 46 4.32 10.58 1.44
N GLU A 47 4.48 11.89 1.26
CA GLU A 47 4.85 12.49 -0.03
C GLU A 47 6.22 12.00 -0.51
N ALA A 48 7.21 11.93 0.38
CA ALA A 48 8.52 11.40 0.06
C ALA A 48 8.45 9.92 -0.39
N LEU A 49 7.63 9.09 0.27
CA LEU A 49 7.39 7.71 -0.17
C LEU A 49 6.74 7.65 -1.55
N GLY A 50 5.77 8.53 -1.84
CA GLY A 50 5.16 8.65 -3.17
C GLY A 50 6.19 8.98 -4.25
N LEU A 51 7.05 9.97 -4.01
CA LEU A 51 8.14 10.33 -4.93
C LEU A 51 9.10 9.18 -5.17
N ILE A 52 9.51 8.46 -4.11
CA ILE A 52 10.37 7.28 -4.25
C ILE A 52 9.71 6.22 -5.14
N LYS A 53 8.41 5.97 -4.98
CA LYS A 53 7.68 4.97 -5.78
C LYS A 53 7.51 5.39 -7.23
N LYS A 54 7.20 6.65 -7.49
CA LYS A 54 7.16 7.23 -8.84
C LYS A 54 8.51 7.06 -9.55
N SER A 55 9.59 7.54 -8.94
CA SER A 55 10.92 7.45 -9.54
C SER A 55 11.39 6.01 -9.72
N ALA A 56 11.05 5.11 -8.80
CA ALA A 56 11.35 3.68 -8.97
C ALA A 56 10.57 3.07 -10.13
N ALA A 57 9.31 3.44 -10.36
CA ALA A 57 8.50 2.94 -11.47
C ALA A 57 9.07 3.41 -12.82
N GLU A 58 9.44 4.69 -12.94
CA GLU A 58 10.06 5.29 -14.12
C GLU A 58 11.37 4.59 -14.48
N VAL A 59 12.30 4.48 -13.53
CA VAL A 59 13.61 3.82 -13.75
C VAL A 59 13.44 2.33 -14.06
N ASN A 60 12.49 1.64 -13.42
CA ASN A 60 12.25 0.22 -13.70
C ASN A 60 11.67 -0.02 -15.10
N ALA A 61 10.87 0.91 -15.62
CA ALA A 61 10.41 0.87 -17.01
C ALA A 61 11.57 1.06 -17.99
N GLU A 62 12.42 2.06 -17.74
CA GLU A 62 13.62 2.32 -18.56
C GLU A 62 14.58 1.12 -18.61
N LEU A 63 14.72 0.40 -17.50
CA LEU A 63 15.54 -0.81 -17.40
C LEU A 63 14.84 -2.07 -17.96
N GLY A 64 13.57 -1.97 -18.37
CA GLY A 64 12.79 -3.09 -18.89
C GLY A 64 12.43 -4.16 -17.85
N VAL A 65 12.49 -3.83 -16.56
CA VAL A 65 12.14 -4.76 -15.46
C VAL A 65 10.69 -4.57 -14.98
N LEU A 66 10.00 -3.55 -15.48
CA LEU A 66 8.57 -3.30 -15.27
C LEU A 66 7.91 -2.95 -16.60
N ASP A 67 6.73 -3.53 -16.85
CA ASP A 67 5.90 -3.18 -18.02
C ASP A 67 5.53 -1.70 -18.01
N GLU A 68 5.61 -1.04 -19.17
CA GLU A 68 5.39 0.40 -19.31
C GLU A 68 4.01 0.84 -18.83
N LYS A 69 2.95 0.07 -19.11
CA LYS A 69 1.58 0.44 -18.69
C LYS A 69 1.42 0.34 -17.17
N ILE A 70 2.07 -0.66 -16.56
CA ILE A 70 2.09 -0.79 -15.10
C ILE A 70 2.89 0.36 -14.49
N ALA A 71 4.05 0.70 -15.06
CA ALA A 71 4.87 1.80 -14.59
C ALA A 71 4.13 3.14 -14.65
N GLU A 72 3.43 3.44 -15.76
CA GLU A 72 2.60 4.63 -15.93
C GLU A 72 1.47 4.70 -14.91
N ALA A 73 0.84 3.57 -14.57
CA ALA A 73 -0.21 3.53 -13.55
C ALA A 73 0.29 3.74 -12.11
N VAL A 74 1.58 3.49 -11.86
CA VAL A 74 2.21 3.67 -10.54
C VAL A 74 2.80 5.08 -10.36
N ALA A 75 3.24 5.73 -11.44
CA ALA A 75 3.92 7.03 -11.46
C ALA A 75 2.99 8.25 -11.27
#